data_AF-A0A3Q9IJ89-F1
#
_entry.id   AF-A0A3Q9IJ89-F1
#
_cell.length_a   1.000
_cell.length_b   1.000
_cell.length_c   1.000
_cell.angle_alpha   90.00
_cell.angle_beta   90.00
_cell.angle_gamma   90.00
#
_symmetry.space_group_name_H-M   'P 1'
#
loop_
_entity.id
_entity.type
_entity.pdbx_description
1 polymer ?
#
loop_
_entity_poly.entity_id
_entity_poly.type
_entity_poly.pdbx_seq_one_letter_code
_entity_poly.pdbx_strand_id
1 'polypeptide(L)'
;MGKEASGVWGQLSDGESEGKLLWEPPKLIFRGAVRGIYQGHALKNVRADGDDLVLSDGTRFTLEPGQAAKWVHAILNPPSRLDKLGVKPGMTVVIDGVDDEAFLEELSTRVEPVEADEDIDILFLAAEDLADLDRMDDWKGALADKGAIWVVSKKGKGAPLKDTDILGAARGLGFSDTKVCGFSSTHTALRFVKRKGG
;
A
#
# COMPACT_ATOMS: atom_id res chain seq x y z
N MET A 1 4.68 1.79 2.38
CA MET A 1 5.09 0.64 1.55
C MET A 1 5.74 -0.37 2.50
N GLY A 2 5.79 -1.65 2.16
CA GLY A 2 6.49 -2.63 2.99
C GLY A 2 8.01 -2.39 3.03
N LYS A 3 8.72 -3.15 3.87
CA LYS A 3 10.20 -3.18 3.89
C LYS A 3 10.66 -4.60 3.55
N GLU A 4 11.78 -4.76 2.86
CA GLU A 4 12.37 -6.08 2.61
C GLU A 4 13.88 -6.09 2.80
N ALA A 5 14.43 -7.25 3.18
CA ALA A 5 15.85 -7.52 3.26
C ALA A 5 16.10 -8.98 2.87
N SER A 6 17.16 -9.21 2.09
CA SER A 6 17.64 -10.54 1.72
C SER A 6 18.93 -10.86 2.49
N GLY A 7 19.32 -12.13 2.53
CA GLY A 7 20.52 -12.54 3.26
C GLY A 7 20.38 -12.45 4.79
N VAL A 8 19.15 -12.43 5.29
CA VAL A 8 18.85 -12.31 6.71
C VAL A 8 19.00 -13.66 7.37
N TRP A 9 19.81 -13.76 8.42
CA TRP A 9 19.90 -14.98 9.23
C TRP A 9 18.71 -15.03 10.20
N GLY A 10 17.79 -15.96 9.99
CA GLY A 10 16.62 -16.16 10.84
C GLY A 10 16.84 -17.31 11.81
N GLN A 11 16.70 -17.05 13.11
CA GLN A 11 16.72 -18.03 14.20
C GLN A 11 15.30 -18.19 14.73
N LEU A 12 14.61 -19.26 14.30
CA LEU A 12 13.21 -19.56 14.63
C LEU A 12 13.14 -20.78 15.56
N SER A 13 11.97 -21.03 16.14
CA SER A 13 11.72 -22.23 16.97
C SER A 13 12.01 -23.54 16.24
N ASP A 14 11.76 -23.56 14.93
CA ASP A 14 11.82 -24.77 14.10
C ASP A 14 13.20 -24.95 13.44
N GLY A 15 14.15 -24.05 13.73
CA GLY A 15 15.51 -24.08 13.21
C GLY A 15 15.99 -22.72 12.72
N GLU A 16 17.19 -22.72 12.14
CA GLU A 16 17.84 -21.51 11.63
C GLU A 16 18.14 -21.63 10.14
N SER A 17 18.05 -20.50 9.43
CA SER A 17 18.47 -20.44 8.03
C SER A 17 18.66 -19.00 7.56
N GLU A 18 19.44 -18.83 6.50
CA GLU A 18 19.41 -17.61 5.70
C GLU A 18 18.10 -17.52 4.89
N GLY A 19 17.58 -16.30 4.74
CA GLY A 19 16.36 -16.06 3.96
C GLY A 19 16.08 -14.59 3.67
N LYS A 20 14.85 -14.35 3.18
CA LYS A 20 14.30 -13.02 2.95
C LYS A 20 13.31 -12.65 4.05
N LEU A 21 13.50 -11.49 4.66
CA LEU A 21 12.57 -10.90 5.61
C LEU A 21 11.75 -9.81 4.90
N LEU A 22 10.43 -9.82 5.11
CA LEU A 22 9.50 -8.86 4.54
C LEU A 22 8.59 -8.31 5.64
N TRP A 23 8.51 -7.00 5.74
CA TRP A 23 7.49 -6.29 6.50
C TRP A 23 6.38 -5.84 5.56
N GLU A 24 5.26 -6.55 5.60
CA GLU A 24 4.03 -6.23 4.87
C GLU A 24 2.93 -5.96 5.91
N PRO A 25 2.82 -4.73 6.47
CA PRO A 25 1.95 -4.46 7.60
C PRO A 25 0.53 -5.01 7.42
N PRO A 26 0.00 -5.77 8.39
CA PRO A 26 0.52 -5.97 9.76
C PRO A 26 1.41 -7.21 9.95
N LYS A 27 1.93 -7.81 8.88
CA LYS A 27 2.66 -9.09 8.90
C LYS A 27 4.16 -8.91 8.68
N LEU A 28 4.96 -9.49 9.55
CA LEU A 28 6.37 -9.77 9.30
C LEU A 28 6.48 -11.20 8.77
N ILE A 29 7.09 -11.38 7.61
CA ILE A 29 7.16 -12.65 6.90
C ILE A 29 8.62 -12.99 6.67
N PHE A 30 9.05 -14.16 7.12
CA PHE A 30 10.36 -14.71 6.83
C PHE A 30 10.26 -15.89 5.86
N ARG A 31 11.10 -15.88 4.83
CA ARG A 31 11.16 -16.90 3.79
C ARG A 31 12.61 -17.38 3.63
N GLY A 32 12.96 -18.47 4.30
CA GLY A 32 14.21 -19.20 4.11
C GLY A 32 13.92 -20.70 3.96
N ALA A 33 14.90 -21.54 4.33
CA ALA A 33 14.69 -22.97 4.50
C ALA A 33 13.70 -23.24 5.66
N VAL A 34 13.77 -22.43 6.72
CA VAL A 34 12.68 -22.25 7.69
C VAL A 34 11.85 -21.01 7.36
N ARG A 35 10.58 -20.99 7.76
CA ARG A 35 9.62 -19.95 7.36
C ARG A 35 8.74 -19.55 8.55
N GLY A 36 8.36 -18.29 8.59
CA GLY A 36 7.50 -17.77 9.66
C GLY A 36 6.66 -16.59 9.20
N ILE A 37 5.45 -16.47 9.76
CA ILE A 37 4.58 -15.31 9.59
C ILE A 37 4.17 -14.83 10.98
N TYR A 38 4.55 -13.60 11.31
CA TYR A 38 4.35 -12.99 12.61
C TYR A 38 3.45 -11.76 12.48
N GLN A 39 2.47 -11.64 13.38
CA GLN A 39 1.54 -10.52 13.42
C GLN A 39 0.96 -10.36 14.82
N GLY A 40 0.31 -9.24 15.09
CA GLY A 40 -0.40 -9.02 16.35
C GLY A 40 0.52 -9.16 17.56
N HIS A 41 0.23 -10.10 18.46
CA HIS A 41 0.95 -10.22 19.73
C HIS A 41 2.43 -10.53 19.56
N ALA A 42 2.82 -11.29 18.53
CA ALA A 42 4.22 -11.62 18.26
C ALA A 42 5.09 -10.36 18.04
N LEU A 43 4.50 -9.30 17.50
CA LEU A 43 5.18 -8.05 17.17
C LEU A 43 5.08 -6.96 18.25
N LYS A 44 4.27 -7.14 19.30
CA LYS A 44 4.02 -6.08 20.30
C LYS A 44 5.28 -5.59 21.02
N ASN A 45 6.22 -6.48 21.33
CA ASN A 45 7.46 -6.16 22.04
C ASN A 45 8.69 -6.31 21.13
N VAL A 46 8.51 -6.09 19.83
CA VAL A 46 9.62 -6.16 18.89
C VAL A 46 10.69 -5.13 19.26
N ARG A 47 11.95 -5.56 19.28
CA ARG A 47 13.08 -4.72 19.69
C ARG A 47 14.31 -4.99 18.84
N ALA A 48 15.27 -4.08 18.93
CA ALA A 48 16.61 -4.27 18.37
C ALA A 48 17.54 -4.75 19.48
N ASP A 49 18.43 -5.68 19.14
CA ASP A 49 19.50 -6.20 20.01
C ASP A 49 20.79 -6.25 19.18
N GLY A 50 21.56 -5.16 19.21
CA GLY A 50 22.59 -4.93 18.19
C GLY A 50 21.97 -4.90 16.79
N ASP A 51 22.40 -5.83 15.93
CA ASP A 51 21.91 -5.98 14.56
C ASP A 51 20.76 -6.99 14.42
N ASP A 52 20.30 -7.57 15.54
CA ASP A 52 19.15 -8.47 15.55
C ASP A 52 17.84 -7.71 15.73
N LEU A 53 16.85 -8.03 14.89
CA LEU A 53 15.44 -7.81 15.17
C LEU A 53 14.92 -8.98 16.01
N VAL A 54 14.48 -8.71 17.23
CA VAL A 54 14.04 -9.73 18.19
C VAL A 54 12.53 -9.62 18.42
N LEU A 55 11.82 -10.73 18.25
CA LEU A 55 10.37 -10.84 18.48
C LEU A 55 10.04 -11.22 19.93
N SER A 56 8.75 -11.14 20.27
CA SER A 56 8.26 -11.38 21.63
C SER A 56 8.48 -12.82 22.12
N ASP A 57 8.59 -13.79 21.21
CA ASP A 57 8.81 -15.21 21.51
C ASP A 57 10.30 -15.59 21.51
N GLY A 58 11.20 -14.63 21.31
CA GLY A 58 12.64 -14.85 21.24
C GLY A 58 13.17 -15.14 19.83
N THR A 59 12.31 -15.24 18.80
CA THR A 59 12.75 -15.33 17.40
C THR A 59 13.67 -14.16 17.06
N ARG A 60 14.78 -14.43 16.35
CA ARG A 60 15.76 -13.40 15.94
C ARG A 60 15.94 -13.36 14.43
N PHE A 61 16.11 -12.16 13.90
CA PHE A 61 16.53 -11.93 12.53
C PHE A 61 17.75 -11.01 12.51
N THR A 62 18.92 -11.55 12.20
CA THR A 62 20.15 -10.76 12.07
C THR A 62 20.15 -10.03 10.74
N LEU A 63 20.14 -8.71 10.80
CA LEU A 63 20.09 -7.81 9.65
C LEU A 63 21.46 -7.18 9.39
N GLU A 64 21.60 -6.47 8.28
CA GLU A 64 22.79 -5.64 8.06
C GLU A 64 22.97 -4.60 9.18
N PRO A 65 24.23 -4.19 9.48
CA PRO A 65 24.53 -3.26 10.54
C PRO A 65 23.64 -2.01 10.57
N GLY A 66 23.03 -1.75 11.73
CA GLY A 66 22.16 -0.58 11.95
C GLY A 66 20.79 -0.64 11.28
N GLN A 67 20.41 -1.77 10.65
CA GLN A 67 19.06 -1.93 10.09
C GLN A 67 18.02 -2.33 11.14
N ALA A 68 18.38 -3.10 12.17
CA ALA A 68 17.43 -3.63 13.15
C ALA A 68 16.55 -2.54 13.78
N ALA A 69 17.15 -1.45 14.27
CA ALA A 69 16.40 -0.32 14.85
C ALA A 69 15.42 0.31 13.84
N LYS A 70 15.80 0.42 12.56
CA LYS A 70 14.92 0.95 11.50
C LYS A 70 13.76 0.00 11.21
N TRP A 71 13.98 -1.32 11.31
CA TRP A 71 12.92 -2.32 11.18
C TRP A 71 11.94 -2.27 12.36
N VAL A 72 12.44 -2.18 13.60
CA VAL A 72 11.61 -1.98 14.80
C VAL A 72 10.72 -0.75 14.65
N HIS A 73 11.32 0.39 14.27
CA HIS A 73 10.58 1.63 14.08
C HIS A 73 9.47 1.47 13.04
N ALA A 74 9.76 0.83 11.90
CA ALA A 74 8.77 0.61 10.84
C ALA A 74 7.65 -0.36 11.24
N ILE A 75 7.92 -1.34 12.11
CA ILE A 75 6.92 -2.29 12.61
C ILE A 75 6.01 -1.62 13.65
N LEU A 76 6.59 -0.84 14.56
CA LEU A 76 5.85 -0.14 15.61
C LEU A 76 5.07 1.08 15.09
N ASN A 77 5.49 1.66 13.96
CA ASN A 77 4.86 2.82 13.35
C ASN A 77 4.44 2.48 11.91
N PRO A 78 3.45 1.57 11.71
CA PRO A 78 3.00 1.23 10.37
C PRO A 78 2.36 2.46 9.68
N PRO A 79 2.55 2.63 8.36
CA PRO A 79 1.97 3.75 7.65
C PRO A 79 0.43 3.69 7.69
N SER A 80 -0.21 4.86 7.87
CA SER A 80 -1.66 5.03 7.78
C SER A 80 -2.18 4.72 6.36
N ARG A 81 -3.51 4.70 6.19
CA ARG A 81 -4.11 4.54 4.86
C ARG A 81 -3.77 5.75 3.99
N LEU A 82 -3.88 6.97 4.50
CA LEU A 82 -3.48 8.17 3.75
C LEU A 82 -1.99 8.17 3.36
N ASP A 83 -1.08 7.69 4.21
CA ASP A 83 0.34 7.57 3.86
C ASP A 83 0.57 6.56 2.72
N LYS A 84 -0.22 5.48 2.69
CA LYS A 84 -0.18 4.49 1.61
C LYS A 84 -0.77 5.07 0.32
N LEU A 85 -1.84 5.85 0.41
CA LEU A 85 -2.46 6.52 -0.74
C LEU A 85 -1.64 7.70 -1.26
N GLY A 86 -0.68 8.20 -0.45
CA GLY A 86 0.22 9.28 -0.84
C GLY A 86 -0.40 10.66 -0.67
N VAL A 87 -1.49 10.78 0.10
CA VAL A 87 -2.14 12.05 0.42
C VAL A 87 -1.25 12.86 1.35
N LYS A 88 -0.94 14.09 0.94
CA LYS A 88 -0.14 15.05 1.69
C LYS A 88 -0.93 16.35 1.85
N PRO A 89 -0.65 17.13 2.92
CA PRO A 89 -1.26 18.46 3.07
C PRO A 89 -1.02 19.34 1.84
N GLY A 90 -2.04 20.13 1.48
CA GLY A 90 -1.98 21.10 0.37
C GLY A 90 -2.17 20.53 -1.02
N MET A 91 -2.51 19.24 -1.16
CA MET A 91 -2.85 18.62 -2.45
C MET A 91 -4.29 18.94 -2.88
N THR A 92 -4.50 19.10 -4.18
CA THR A 92 -5.84 19.09 -4.79
C THR A 92 -6.33 17.65 -4.88
N VAL A 93 -7.30 17.28 -4.04
CA VAL A 93 -7.87 15.93 -3.99
C VAL A 93 -9.33 15.95 -4.43
N VAL A 94 -9.66 15.12 -5.41
CA VAL A 94 -11.02 14.95 -5.93
C VAL A 94 -11.52 13.55 -5.61
N ILE A 95 -12.80 13.43 -5.25
CA ILE A 95 -13.50 12.16 -5.04
C ILE A 95 -14.56 12.00 -6.13
N ASP A 96 -14.50 10.90 -6.87
CA ASP A 96 -15.49 10.51 -7.86
C ASP A 96 -16.10 9.15 -7.47
N GLY A 97 -17.26 9.21 -6.79
CA GLY A 97 -18.08 8.05 -6.45
C GLY A 97 -17.61 7.20 -5.27
N VAL A 98 -16.47 7.49 -4.62
CA VAL A 98 -16.03 6.75 -3.43
C VAL A 98 -16.85 7.15 -2.20
N ASP A 99 -17.70 6.23 -1.74
CA ASP A 99 -18.54 6.38 -0.55
C ASP A 99 -18.06 5.47 0.59
N ASP A 100 -17.03 5.93 1.32
CA ASP A 100 -16.48 5.27 2.52
C ASP A 100 -16.33 6.33 3.62
N GLU A 101 -17.30 6.39 4.53
CA GLU A 101 -17.38 7.43 5.58
C GLU A 101 -16.10 7.52 6.42
N ALA A 102 -15.53 6.37 6.79
CA ALA A 102 -14.28 6.33 7.56
C ALA A 102 -13.09 6.86 6.75
N PHE A 103 -13.06 6.68 5.43
CA PHE A 103 -12.07 7.28 4.54
C PHE A 103 -12.24 8.78 4.44
N LEU A 104 -13.46 9.26 4.25
CA LEU A 104 -13.74 10.70 4.13
C LEU A 104 -13.41 11.42 5.45
N GLU A 105 -13.75 10.83 6.59
CA GLU A 105 -13.36 11.33 7.91
C GLU A 105 -11.83 11.36 8.06
N GLU A 106 -11.13 10.26 7.76
CA GLU A 106 -9.66 10.22 7.80
C GLU A 106 -9.04 11.28 6.88
N LEU A 107 -9.56 11.41 5.65
CA LEU A 107 -9.08 12.34 4.63
C LEU A 107 -9.15 13.79 5.10
N SER A 108 -10.29 14.21 5.67
CA SER A 108 -10.49 15.57 6.18
C SER A 108 -9.50 15.98 7.29
N THR A 109 -8.89 15.02 8.01
CA THR A 109 -7.81 15.31 8.95
C THR A 109 -6.51 15.79 8.29
N ARG A 110 -6.40 15.67 6.95
CA ARG A 110 -5.18 15.97 6.19
C ARG A 110 -5.41 16.92 5.02
N VAL A 111 -6.49 16.72 4.26
CA VAL A 111 -6.92 17.54 3.12
C VAL A 111 -8.44 17.47 3.04
N GLU A 112 -9.09 18.61 2.82
CA GLU A 112 -10.51 18.64 2.43
C GLU A 112 -10.61 18.37 0.92
N PRO A 113 -11.40 17.38 0.48
CA PRO A 113 -11.68 17.19 -0.95
C PRO A 113 -12.32 18.41 -1.58
N VAL A 114 -12.05 18.63 -2.86
CA VAL A 114 -12.60 19.75 -3.63
C VAL A 114 -13.25 19.26 -4.92
N GLU A 115 -14.13 20.09 -5.47
CA GLU A 115 -14.52 19.99 -6.88
C GLU A 115 -13.47 20.74 -7.70
N ALA A 116 -12.79 20.04 -8.61
CA ALA A 116 -11.75 20.62 -9.47
C ALA A 116 -11.72 19.89 -10.82
N ASP A 117 -11.52 20.66 -11.89
CA ASP A 117 -11.47 20.17 -13.27
C ASP A 117 -10.07 20.29 -13.90
N GLU A 118 -9.09 20.80 -13.15
CA GLU A 118 -7.68 20.92 -13.55
C GLU A 118 -6.73 20.84 -12.33
N ASP A 119 -5.44 20.64 -12.58
CA ASP A 119 -4.38 20.55 -11.58
C ASP A 119 -4.67 19.59 -10.40
N ILE A 120 -5.35 18.47 -10.69
CA ILE A 120 -5.68 17.46 -9.69
C ILE A 120 -4.42 16.64 -9.34
N ASP A 121 -4.02 16.66 -8.07
CA ASP A 121 -2.89 15.86 -7.57
C ASP A 121 -3.30 14.39 -7.36
N ILE A 122 -4.47 14.16 -6.77
CA ILE A 122 -5.00 12.82 -6.52
C ILE A 122 -6.51 12.80 -6.78
N LEU A 123 -6.94 11.94 -7.69
CA LEU A 123 -8.34 11.57 -7.88
C LEU A 123 -8.58 10.19 -7.25
N PHE A 124 -9.65 10.03 -6.49
CA PHE A 124 -10.16 8.73 -6.06
C PHE A 124 -11.41 8.38 -6.85
N LEU A 125 -11.34 7.37 -7.71
CA LEU A 125 -12.42 6.91 -8.58
C LEU A 125 -12.99 5.59 -8.05
N ALA A 126 -14.27 5.54 -7.71
CA ALA A 126 -14.95 4.27 -7.44
C ALA A 126 -15.26 3.54 -8.75
N ALA A 127 -14.97 2.24 -8.79
CA ALA A 127 -15.32 1.36 -9.89
C ALA A 127 -16.03 0.10 -9.39
N GLU A 128 -17.28 -0.08 -9.82
CA GLU A 128 -18.08 -1.28 -9.61
C GLU A 128 -18.06 -2.22 -10.82
N ASP A 129 -17.93 -1.66 -12.03
CA ASP A 129 -17.75 -2.40 -13.28
C ASP A 129 -16.74 -1.74 -14.25
N LEU A 130 -16.58 -2.31 -15.45
CA LEU A 130 -15.58 -1.84 -16.40
C LEU A 130 -15.96 -0.51 -17.07
N ALA A 131 -17.26 -0.19 -17.18
CA ALA A 131 -17.72 1.05 -17.79
C ALA A 131 -17.38 2.25 -16.91
N ASP A 132 -17.30 2.05 -15.58
CA ASP A 132 -16.82 3.09 -14.66
C ASP A 132 -15.42 3.61 -15.00
N LEU A 133 -14.58 2.77 -15.63
CA LEU A 133 -13.21 3.13 -15.98
C LEU A 133 -13.13 4.07 -17.19
N ASP A 134 -14.20 4.21 -17.97
CA ASP A 134 -14.24 5.16 -19.09
C ASP A 134 -14.05 6.60 -18.59
N ARG A 135 -14.52 6.90 -17.36
CA ARG A 135 -14.29 8.18 -16.67
C ARG A 135 -12.81 8.51 -16.49
N MET A 136 -11.90 7.53 -16.49
CA MET A 136 -10.48 7.81 -16.39
C MET A 136 -9.96 8.63 -17.58
N ASP A 137 -10.56 8.50 -18.78
CA ASP A 137 -10.17 9.32 -19.93
C ASP A 137 -10.62 10.77 -19.77
N ASP A 138 -11.83 10.98 -19.23
CA ASP A 138 -12.36 12.31 -18.89
C ASP A 138 -11.43 13.04 -17.90
N TRP A 139 -10.97 12.33 -16.88
CA TRP A 139 -10.09 12.89 -15.85
C TRP A 139 -8.64 13.07 -16.29
N LYS A 140 -8.21 12.43 -17.38
CA LYS A 140 -6.81 12.42 -17.82
C LYS A 140 -6.28 13.83 -18.08
N GLY A 141 -7.10 14.71 -18.66
CA GLY A 141 -6.76 16.10 -18.93
C GLY A 141 -6.65 16.96 -17.66
N ALA A 142 -7.47 16.66 -16.66
CA ALA A 142 -7.56 17.40 -15.40
C ALA A 142 -6.41 17.11 -14.43
N LEU A 143 -5.72 15.97 -14.57
CA LEU A 143 -4.61 15.61 -13.69
C LEU A 143 -3.43 16.59 -13.85
N ALA A 144 -2.85 17.00 -12.72
CA ALA A 144 -1.54 17.64 -12.70
C ALA A 144 -0.46 16.76 -13.36
N ASP A 145 0.71 17.33 -13.67
CA ASP A 145 1.84 16.62 -14.29
C ASP A 145 2.27 15.36 -13.53
N LYS A 146 2.19 15.41 -12.19
CA LYS A 146 2.49 14.29 -11.28
C LYS A 146 1.23 13.68 -10.66
N GLY A 147 0.07 14.07 -11.16
CA GLY A 147 -1.23 13.65 -10.70
C GLY A 147 -1.44 12.14 -10.87
N ALA A 148 -2.33 11.59 -10.06
CA ALA A 148 -2.66 10.18 -10.08
C ALA A 148 -4.14 9.91 -9.84
N ILE A 149 -4.60 8.78 -10.39
CA ILE A 149 -5.93 8.23 -10.12
C ILE A 149 -5.74 6.99 -9.24
N TRP A 150 -6.42 6.95 -8.10
CA TRP A 150 -6.66 5.72 -7.34
C TRP A 150 -8.02 5.17 -7.75
N VAL A 151 -8.03 4.05 -8.47
CA VAL A 151 -9.26 3.28 -8.71
C VAL A 151 -9.53 2.42 -7.48
N VAL A 152 -10.65 2.65 -6.82
CA VAL A 152 -11.11 1.95 -5.63
C VAL A 152 -12.22 0.98 -6.03
N SER A 153 -12.01 -0.31 -5.77
CA SER A 153 -12.93 -1.37 -6.19
C SER A 153 -13.07 -2.47 -5.14
N LYS A 154 -14.21 -3.18 -5.16
CA LYS A 154 -14.47 -4.30 -4.25
C LYS A 154 -13.42 -5.40 -4.46
N LYS A 155 -12.97 -6.02 -3.36
CA LYS A 155 -12.02 -7.15 -3.39
C LYS A 155 -12.59 -8.38 -2.71
N GLY A 156 -11.99 -9.53 -3.01
CA GLY A 156 -12.32 -10.81 -2.38
C GLY A 156 -13.28 -11.64 -3.23
N LYS A 157 -13.77 -12.75 -2.64
CA LYS A 157 -14.61 -13.71 -3.35
C LYS A 157 -15.94 -13.04 -3.74
N GLY A 158 -16.25 -13.05 -5.04
CA GLY A 158 -17.47 -12.44 -5.58
C GLY A 158 -17.34 -10.96 -5.95
N ALA A 159 -16.13 -10.39 -5.91
CA ALA A 159 -15.89 -9.06 -6.48
C ALA A 159 -16.23 -9.08 -7.99
N PRO A 160 -17.02 -8.10 -8.48
CA PRO A 160 -17.44 -8.04 -9.89
C PRO A 160 -16.28 -7.73 -10.84
N LEU A 161 -15.30 -6.97 -10.35
CA LEU A 161 -14.09 -6.60 -11.08
C LEU A 161 -12.88 -7.34 -10.54
N LYS A 162 -12.04 -7.84 -11.46
CA LYS A 162 -10.71 -8.33 -11.13
C LYS A 162 -9.68 -7.24 -11.37
N ASP A 163 -8.64 -7.19 -10.54
CA ASP A 163 -7.50 -6.28 -10.72
C ASP A 163 -6.91 -6.38 -12.14
N THR A 164 -6.84 -7.59 -12.72
CA THR A 164 -6.33 -7.80 -14.09
C THR A 164 -7.13 -7.06 -15.16
N ASP A 165 -8.45 -6.96 -14.97
CA ASP A 165 -9.35 -6.33 -15.93
C ASP A 165 -9.21 -4.80 -15.84
N ILE A 166 -9.13 -4.28 -14.61
CA ILE A 166 -8.85 -2.85 -14.33
C ILE A 166 -7.49 -2.44 -14.92
N LEU A 167 -6.44 -3.24 -14.68
CA LEU A 167 -5.10 -3.00 -15.22
C LEU A 167 -5.08 -3.01 -16.75
N GLY A 168 -5.87 -3.89 -17.38
CA GLY A 168 -6.03 -3.96 -18.83
C GLY A 168 -6.69 -2.70 -19.40
N ALA A 169 -7.83 -2.31 -18.84
CA ALA A 169 -8.59 -1.14 -19.26
C ALA A 169 -7.80 0.17 -19.08
N ALA A 170 -7.25 0.41 -17.89
CA ALA A 170 -6.46 1.61 -17.61
C ALA A 170 -5.23 1.74 -18.52
N ARG A 171 -4.58 0.62 -18.87
CA ARG A 171 -3.47 0.61 -19.84
C ARG A 171 -3.94 1.02 -21.23
N GLY A 172 -5.12 0.57 -21.67
CA GLY A 172 -5.73 0.98 -22.94
C GLY A 172 -5.97 2.48 -23.03
N LEU A 173 -6.26 3.12 -21.89
CA LEU A 173 -6.46 4.57 -21.75
C LEU A 173 -5.14 5.36 -21.61
N GLY A 174 -3.98 4.69 -21.70
CA GLY A 174 -2.68 5.34 -21.62
C GLY A 174 -2.22 5.65 -20.19
N PHE A 175 -2.72 4.93 -19.20
CA PHE A 175 -2.21 4.97 -17.83
C PHE A 175 -1.18 3.86 -17.57
N SER A 176 -0.34 4.07 -16.56
CA SER A 176 0.56 3.06 -16.00
C SER A 176 0.23 2.86 -14.52
N ASP A 177 0.07 1.61 -14.11
CA ASP A 177 -0.06 1.27 -12.70
C ASP A 177 1.27 1.47 -11.98
N THR A 178 1.20 1.96 -10.75
CA THR A 178 2.39 2.27 -9.94
C THR A 178 2.34 1.67 -8.55
N LYS A 179 1.14 1.34 -8.07
CA LYS A 179 0.95 0.83 -6.71
C LYS A 179 -0.40 0.15 -6.57
N VAL A 180 -0.46 -0.80 -5.65
CA VAL A 180 -1.69 -1.35 -5.09
C VAL A 180 -1.62 -1.27 -3.57
N CYS A 181 -2.75 -1.00 -2.93
CA CYS A 181 -2.86 -1.18 -1.48
C CYS A 181 -4.29 -1.54 -1.07
N GLY A 182 -4.43 -2.25 0.06
CA GLY A 182 -5.73 -2.42 0.69
C GLY A 182 -6.31 -1.06 1.11
N PHE A 183 -7.53 -0.77 0.66
CA PHE A 183 -8.23 0.48 0.94
C PHE A 183 -9.12 0.35 2.19
N SER A 184 -9.91 -0.72 2.27
CA SER A 184 -10.71 -1.06 3.44
C SER A 184 -10.75 -2.59 3.61
N SER A 185 -11.60 -3.11 4.50
CA SER A 185 -11.81 -4.56 4.60
C SER A 185 -12.40 -5.15 3.31
N THR A 186 -13.22 -4.36 2.60
CA THR A 186 -13.98 -4.77 1.42
C THR A 186 -13.41 -4.24 0.11
N HIS A 187 -12.53 -3.23 0.14
CA HIS A 187 -11.99 -2.61 -1.08
C HIS A 187 -10.47 -2.69 -1.19
N THR A 188 -9.99 -2.71 -2.43
CA THR A 188 -8.59 -2.46 -2.83
C THR A 188 -8.52 -1.13 -3.55
N ALA A 189 -7.33 -0.55 -3.64
CA ALA A 189 -7.07 0.62 -4.46
C ALA A 189 -5.86 0.37 -5.36
N LEU A 190 -5.99 0.68 -6.65
CA LEU A 190 -4.94 0.62 -7.67
C LEU A 190 -4.58 2.04 -8.12
N ARG A 191 -3.30 2.38 -8.06
CA ARG A 191 -2.80 3.72 -8.42
C ARG A 191 -2.29 3.76 -9.84
N PHE A 192 -2.81 4.71 -10.60
CA PHE A 192 -2.49 4.96 -11.99
C PHE A 192 -1.92 6.37 -12.18
N VAL A 193 -0.96 6.51 -13.08
CA VAL A 193 -0.42 7.80 -13.54
C VAL A 193 -0.47 7.88 -15.05
N LYS A 194 -0.52 9.09 -15.60
CA LYS A 194 -0.37 9.32 -17.04
C LYS A 194 0.93 8.67 -17.52
N ARG A 195 0.87 7.84 -18.54
CA ARG A 195 2.08 7.34 -19.19
C ARG A 195 2.77 8.52 -19.86
N LYS A 196 4.07 8.71 -19.58
CA LYS A 196 4.86 9.68 -20.37
C LYS A 196 4.86 9.21 -21.81
N GLY A 197 4.45 10.09 -22.74
CA GLY A 197 4.52 9.83 -24.17
C GLY A 197 5.94 9.36 -24.53
N GLY A 198 6.01 8.29 -25.32
CA GLY A 198 7.25 7.89 -25.99
C GLY A 198 7.54 8.79 -27.18
#